data_AF-A0A084QL29-F1
#
_entry.id   AF-A0A084QL29-F1
#
_cell.length_a   1.000
_cell.length_b   1.000
_cell.length_c   1.000
_cell.angle_alpha   90.00
_cell.angle_beta   90.00
_cell.angle_gamma   90.00
#
_symmetry.space_group_name_H-M   'P 1'
#
loop_
_entity.id
_entity.type
_entity.pdbx_description
1 polymer ?
#
loop_
_entity_poly.entity_id
_entity_poly.type
_entity_poly.pdbx_seq_one_letter_code
_entity_poly.pdbx_strand_id
1 'polypeptide(L)'
;MIRSYHWIVEDGNYYSTHDNLFCFGRYRCIPLCRLEACLKELLRTSHPLILIVHGSHRETTLLQKLNINLHPLFVIDTTTAARYPLQDFHSYTPKKLLEEFSIPFTDDCLHVAGNDAQFTLRALLMIDVSDVRRELDEAPVWVPVLEAVARAPLPPMPLKRGQKAAMKRREKRLAAIEQGEMLPLKRAMVLRSTRSRDIISPLEFSSL
;
A
#
# COMPACT_ATOMS: atom_id res chain seq x y z
N MET A 1 -14.76 1.03 -10.05
CA MET A 1 -13.61 0.92 -9.11
C MET A 1 -13.03 2.31 -8.89
N ILE A 2 -12.75 2.71 -7.64
CA ILE A 2 -12.22 4.04 -7.32
C ILE A 2 -10.75 4.14 -7.77
N ARG A 3 -10.39 5.21 -8.49
CA ARG A 3 -9.02 5.49 -8.90
C ARG A 3 -8.38 6.44 -7.91
N SER A 4 -7.16 6.11 -7.48
CA SER A 4 -6.32 7.01 -6.70
C SER A 4 -4.98 7.24 -7.39
N TYR A 5 -4.42 8.43 -7.18
CA TYR A 5 -3.14 8.85 -7.72
C TYR A 5 -2.22 9.24 -6.56
N HIS A 6 -0.97 8.78 -6.63
CA HIS A 6 0.06 9.13 -5.65
C HIS A 6 1.22 9.80 -6.36
N TRP A 7 1.37 11.11 -6.16
CA TRP A 7 2.50 11.87 -6.66
C TRP A 7 3.49 12.17 -5.54
N ILE A 8 4.76 11.99 -5.88
CA ILE A 8 5.90 12.24 -5.02
C ILE A 8 6.61 13.45 -5.62
N VAL A 9 6.79 14.49 -4.81
CA VAL A 9 7.32 15.76 -5.27
C VAL A 9 8.77 15.93 -4.82
N GLU A 10 9.61 16.46 -5.71
CA GLU A 10 10.99 16.94 -5.49
C GLU A 10 12.12 15.92 -5.21
N ASP A 11 11.89 14.74 -4.64
CA ASP A 11 13.01 13.81 -4.39
C ASP A 11 12.72 12.34 -4.74
N GLY A 12 13.24 11.91 -5.90
CA GLY A 12 13.23 10.50 -6.31
C GLY A 12 14.17 9.62 -5.48
N ASN A 13 15.22 10.20 -4.87
CA ASN A 13 16.15 9.47 -4.01
C ASN A 13 15.55 9.22 -2.62
N TYR A 14 14.73 10.13 -2.08
CA TYR A 14 14.02 9.91 -0.82
C TYR A 14 13.18 8.63 -0.85
N TYR A 15 12.47 8.34 -1.95
CA TYR A 15 11.70 7.09 -2.07
C TYR A 15 12.46 5.91 -2.65
N SER A 16 13.69 6.12 -3.15
CA SER A 16 14.59 4.99 -3.46
C SER A 16 15.04 4.27 -2.18
N THR A 17 14.99 4.95 -1.04
CA THR A 17 15.41 4.43 0.27
C THR A 17 14.26 3.98 1.16
N HIS A 18 13.02 4.47 0.94
CA HIS A 18 11.83 4.15 1.73
C HIS A 18 10.87 3.17 1.02
N ASP A 19 10.12 2.41 1.81
CA ASP A 19 9.10 1.52 1.28
C ASP A 19 7.91 2.32 0.75
N ASN A 20 7.63 2.20 -0.55
CA ASN A 20 6.40 2.73 -1.11
C ASN A 20 5.26 1.73 -0.90
N LEU A 21 4.36 2.07 0.01
CA LEU A 21 3.22 1.25 0.43
C LEU A 21 1.90 1.72 -0.22
N PHE A 22 1.96 2.50 -1.31
CA PHE A 22 0.79 2.84 -2.10
C PHE A 22 0.21 1.58 -2.76
N CYS A 23 -0.99 1.18 -2.34
CA CYS A 23 -1.57 -0.11 -2.72
C CYS A 23 -2.52 -0.01 -3.93
N PHE A 24 -3.03 1.19 -4.25
CA PHE A 24 -4.03 1.39 -5.31
C PHE A 24 -3.45 1.70 -6.70
N GLY A 25 -2.16 1.44 -6.92
CA GLY A 25 -1.54 1.57 -8.24
C GLY A 25 -0.05 1.83 -8.20
N ARG A 26 0.43 2.67 -9.13
CA ARG A 26 1.83 3.10 -9.20
C ARG A 26 1.93 4.56 -8.83
N TYR A 27 2.90 4.88 -7.99
CA TYR A 27 3.26 6.26 -7.72
C TYR A 27 3.96 6.89 -8.94
N ARG A 28 4.00 8.22 -9.00
CA ARG A 28 4.85 8.94 -9.96
C ARG A 28 5.66 10.00 -9.23
N CYS A 29 6.95 10.05 -9.50
CA CYS A 29 7.79 11.17 -9.08
C CYS A 29 7.65 12.30 -10.10
N ILE A 30 7.37 13.51 -9.63
CA ILE A 30 7.29 14.71 -10.47
C ILE A 30 8.02 15.88 -9.79
N PRO A 31 8.63 16.81 -10.55
CA PRO A 31 9.09 18.07 -9.98
C PRO A 31 7.91 18.91 -9.46
N LEU A 32 8.10 19.70 -8.41
CA LEU A 32 7.04 20.56 -7.83
C LEU A 32 6.46 21.50 -8.88
N CYS A 33 7.32 22.09 -9.74
CA CYS A 33 6.90 22.96 -10.83
C CYS A 33 5.96 22.30 -11.85
N ARG A 34 5.85 20.97 -11.88
CA ARG A 34 4.93 20.22 -12.74
C ARG A 34 3.60 19.85 -12.07
N LEU A 35 3.47 20.04 -10.76
CA LEU A 35 2.30 19.59 -10.01
C LEU A 35 1.00 20.22 -10.54
N GLU A 36 1.00 21.54 -10.76
CA GLU A 36 -0.17 22.26 -11.27
C GLU A 36 -0.60 21.74 -12.66
N ALA A 37 0.34 21.59 -13.59
CA ALA A 37 0.06 21.08 -14.93
C ALA A 37 -0.47 19.64 -14.90
N CYS A 38 0.09 18.79 -14.03
CA CYS A 38 -0.38 17.42 -13.82
C CYS A 38 -1.81 17.38 -13.25
N LEU A 39 -2.13 18.25 -12.29
CA LEU A 39 -3.49 18.37 -11.73
C LEU A 39 -4.48 18.86 -12.78
N LYS A 40 -4.14 19.91 -13.53
CA LYS A 40 -5.00 20.46 -14.59
C LYS A 40 -5.29 19.43 -15.67
N GLU A 41 -4.29 18.67 -16.11
CA GLU A 41 -4.51 17.61 -17.09
C GLU A 41 -5.38 16.48 -16.53
N LEU A 42 -5.12 16.06 -15.29
CA LEU A 42 -5.92 15.03 -14.63
C LEU A 42 -7.40 15.43 -14.48
N LEU A 43 -7.66 16.71 -14.22
CA LEU A 43 -8.99 17.26 -13.95
C LEU A 43 -9.66 17.86 -15.18
N ARG A 44 -8.99 17.84 -16.35
CA ARG A 44 -9.45 18.50 -17.58
C ARG A 44 -10.88 18.13 -17.97
N THR A 45 -11.26 16.86 -17.77
CA THR A 45 -12.59 16.32 -18.10
C THR A 45 -13.49 16.10 -16.89
N SER A 46 -13.10 16.61 -15.71
CA SER A 46 -13.71 16.24 -14.42
C SER A 46 -14.55 17.38 -13.84
N HIS A 47 -15.56 17.82 -14.58
CA HIS A 47 -16.46 18.90 -14.16
C HIS A 47 -17.93 18.44 -14.18
N PRO A 48 -18.74 18.80 -13.16
CA PRO A 48 -18.39 19.62 -11.99
C PRO A 48 -17.49 18.87 -10.99
N LEU A 49 -16.60 19.60 -10.29
CA LEU A 49 -15.66 19.04 -9.31
C LEU A 49 -16.23 19.12 -7.89
N ILE A 50 -16.23 18.01 -7.16
CA ILE A 50 -16.49 17.97 -5.72
C ILE A 50 -15.17 17.60 -5.04
N LEU A 51 -14.72 18.44 -4.11
CA LEU A 51 -13.50 18.19 -3.34
C LEU A 51 -13.86 17.51 -2.03
N ILE A 52 -13.28 16.33 -1.80
CA ILE A 52 -13.52 15.55 -0.59
C ILE A 52 -12.21 15.53 0.22
N VAL A 53 -12.33 15.83 1.50
CA VAL A 53 -11.18 16.02 2.38
C VAL A 53 -11.40 15.40 3.75
N HIS A 54 -10.32 15.24 4.50
CA HIS A 54 -10.37 14.82 5.90
C HIS A 54 -9.45 15.73 6.73
N GLY A 55 -10.00 16.76 7.37
CA GLY A 55 -9.22 17.67 8.21
C GLY A 55 -8.15 18.47 7.45
N SER A 56 -8.47 18.94 6.23
CA SER A 56 -7.48 19.36 5.22
C SER A 56 -6.96 20.80 5.28
N HIS A 57 -6.92 21.40 6.47
CA HIS A 57 -6.53 22.80 6.58
C HIS A 57 -5.11 23.06 6.03
N ARG A 58 -4.18 22.11 6.25
CA ARG A 58 -2.79 22.22 5.80
C ARG A 58 -2.65 22.03 4.30
N GLU A 59 -3.34 21.05 3.74
CA GLU A 59 -3.32 20.68 2.33
C GLU A 59 -3.92 21.81 1.47
N THR A 60 -5.04 22.38 1.92
CA THR A 60 -5.67 23.51 1.23
C THR A 60 -4.76 24.75 1.25
N THR A 61 -4.13 25.03 2.39
CA THR A 61 -3.14 26.11 2.52
C THR A 61 -1.94 25.88 1.60
N LEU A 62 -1.46 24.63 1.49
CA LEU A 62 -0.36 24.28 0.59
C LEU A 62 -0.74 24.52 -0.87
N LEU A 63 -1.91 24.07 -1.32
CA LEU A 63 -2.39 24.31 -2.69
C LEU A 63 -2.47 25.81 -3.01
N GLN A 64 -2.98 26.62 -2.07
CA GLN A 64 -3.01 28.07 -2.21
C GLN A 64 -1.62 28.69 -2.33
N LYS A 65 -0.66 28.28 -1.49
CA LYS A 65 0.73 28.75 -1.55
C LYS A 65 1.42 28.38 -2.86
N LEU A 66 1.02 27.26 -3.46
CA LEU A 66 1.48 26.83 -4.78
C LEU A 66 0.71 27.49 -5.94
N ASN A 67 -0.20 28.41 -5.64
CA ASN A 67 -1.09 29.07 -6.60
C ASN A 67 -1.93 28.07 -7.43
N ILE A 68 -2.27 26.92 -6.84
CA ILE A 68 -3.09 25.89 -7.45
C ILE A 68 -4.52 26.08 -6.99
N ASN A 69 -5.40 26.51 -7.92
CA ASN A 69 -6.82 26.66 -7.65
C ASN A 69 -7.63 25.58 -8.38
N LEU A 70 -8.35 24.76 -7.61
CA LEU A 70 -9.14 23.63 -8.13
C LEU A 70 -10.61 24.00 -8.45
N HIS A 71 -11.10 25.17 -8.02
CA HIS A 71 -12.48 25.62 -8.23
C HIS A 71 -13.57 24.55 -7.99
N PRO A 72 -13.60 23.88 -6.83
CA PRO A 72 -14.64 22.89 -6.55
C PRO A 72 -16.01 23.55 -6.38
N LEU A 73 -17.06 22.87 -6.84
CA LEU A 73 -18.45 23.26 -6.61
C LEU A 73 -18.82 23.13 -5.14
N PHE A 74 -18.37 22.04 -4.50
CA PHE A 74 -18.55 21.77 -3.08
C PHE A 74 -17.27 21.18 -2.48
N VAL A 75 -17.06 21.47 -1.20
CA VAL A 75 -16.02 20.85 -0.38
C VAL A 75 -16.71 20.08 0.74
N ILE A 76 -16.41 18.78 0.84
CA ILE A 76 -16.95 17.91 1.89
C ILE A 76 -15.80 17.48 2.79
N ASP A 77 -15.82 17.95 4.04
CA ASP A 77 -14.88 17.48 5.06
C ASP A 77 -15.49 16.33 5.86
N THR A 78 -14.95 15.13 5.63
CA THR A 78 -15.39 13.89 6.28
C THR A 78 -15.28 13.91 7.79
N THR A 79 -14.41 14.74 8.39
CA THR A 79 -14.33 14.90 9.86
C THR A 79 -15.60 15.53 10.43
N THR A 80 -16.23 16.42 9.65
CA THR A 80 -17.47 17.10 10.03
C THR A 80 -18.70 16.35 9.54
N ALA A 81 -18.66 15.84 8.31
CA ALA A 81 -19.76 15.11 7.70
C ALA A 81 -20.11 13.82 8.47
N ALA A 82 -19.13 13.17 9.10
CA ALA A 82 -19.36 11.96 9.89
C ALA A 82 -20.15 12.21 11.19
N ARG A 83 -20.15 13.44 11.72
CA ARG A 83 -20.68 13.72 13.07
C ARG A 83 -22.18 13.45 13.18
N TYR A 84 -22.94 13.87 12.18
CA TYR A 84 -24.39 13.69 12.19
C TYR A 84 -24.77 12.21 12.02
N PRO A 85 -24.29 11.48 10.99
CA PRO A 85 -24.66 10.07 10.83
C PRO A 85 -24.19 9.17 11.98
N LEU A 86 -23.04 9.46 12.59
CA LEU A 86 -22.48 8.67 13.69
C LEU A 86 -23.00 9.08 15.08
N GLN A 87 -23.76 10.18 15.18
CA GLN A 87 -24.21 10.74 16.46
C GLN A 87 -23.06 11.02 17.44
N ASP A 88 -21.87 11.33 16.92
CA ASP A 88 -20.68 11.65 17.69
C ASP A 88 -20.15 13.02 17.26
N PHE A 89 -20.08 13.95 18.21
CA PHE A 89 -19.65 15.33 17.98
C PHE A 89 -18.13 15.51 18.11
N HIS A 90 -17.39 14.45 18.40
CA HIS A 90 -15.94 14.46 18.39
C HIS A 90 -15.38 14.41 16.96
N SER A 91 -14.17 14.94 16.79
CA SER A 91 -13.46 14.83 15.52
C SER A 91 -12.85 13.44 15.39
N TYR A 92 -13.28 12.68 14.39
CA TYR A 92 -12.68 11.39 14.06
C TYR A 92 -11.31 11.57 13.42
N THR A 93 -10.33 10.83 13.92
CA THR A 93 -9.09 10.58 13.16
C THR A 93 -9.39 9.68 11.96
N PRO A 94 -8.57 9.70 10.89
CA PRO A 94 -8.79 8.84 9.72
C PRO A 94 -8.92 7.37 10.12
N LYS A 95 -8.01 6.87 10.98
CA LYS A 95 -8.00 5.48 11.47
C LYS A 95 -9.31 5.08 12.14
N LYS A 96 -9.74 5.84 13.15
CA LYS A 96 -11.00 5.59 13.87
C LYS A 96 -12.20 5.55 12.93
N LEU A 97 -12.24 6.44 11.92
CA LEU A 97 -13.34 6.47 10.96
C LEU A 97 -13.39 5.21 10.09
N LEU A 98 -12.22 4.70 9.69
CA LEU A 98 -12.13 3.44 8.93
C LEU A 98 -12.52 2.23 9.79
N GLU A 99 -12.13 2.21 11.06
CA GLU A 99 -12.52 1.18 12.04
C GLU A 99 -14.04 1.17 12.23
N GLU A 100 -14.64 2.34 12.50
CA GLU A 100 -16.08 2.51 12.72
C GLU A 100 -16.90 1.96 11.54
N PHE A 101 -16.49 2.28 10.31
CA PHE A 101 -17.20 1.83 9.12
C PHE A 101 -16.82 0.44 8.63
N SER A 102 -15.91 -0.26 9.33
CA SER A 102 -15.36 -1.55 8.91
C SER A 102 -14.77 -1.52 7.50
N ILE A 103 -14.08 -0.42 7.16
CA ILE A 103 -13.38 -0.27 5.89
C ILE A 103 -12.02 -0.97 6.01
N PRO A 104 -11.67 -1.92 5.13
CA PRO A 104 -10.39 -2.61 5.21
C PRO A 104 -9.20 -1.65 5.07
N PHE A 105 -8.31 -1.65 6.05
CA PHE A 105 -7.01 -0.97 6.01
C PHE A 105 -5.94 -1.78 6.75
N THR A 106 -4.67 -1.41 6.55
CA THR A 106 -3.54 -1.86 7.38
C THR A 106 -2.83 -0.62 7.90
N ASP A 107 -2.27 -0.65 9.12
CA ASP A 107 -1.54 0.50 9.67
C ASP A 107 -0.40 0.98 8.76
N ASP A 108 0.28 0.05 8.10
CA ASP A 108 1.32 0.30 7.09
C ASP A 108 0.83 1.09 5.85
N CYS A 109 -0.47 1.13 5.58
CA CYS A 109 -1.05 1.87 4.45
C CYS A 109 -1.39 3.32 4.79
N LEU A 110 -1.49 3.66 6.07
CA LEU A 110 -1.85 5.01 6.52
C LEU A 110 -0.66 5.95 6.28
N HIS A 111 -0.95 7.25 6.16
CA HIS A 111 0.05 8.29 5.90
C HIS A 111 0.73 8.19 4.51
N VAL A 112 0.12 7.43 3.60
CA VAL A 112 0.46 7.45 2.18
C VAL A 112 -0.65 8.21 1.48
N ALA A 113 -0.34 9.42 0.98
CA ALA A 113 -1.35 10.35 0.46
C ALA A 113 -2.33 9.73 -0.56
N GLY A 114 -1.86 8.84 -1.44
CA GLY A 114 -2.74 8.14 -2.38
C GLY A 114 -3.68 7.12 -1.71
N ASN A 115 -3.21 6.43 -0.67
CA ASN A 115 -4.07 5.55 0.12
C ASN A 115 -5.07 6.38 0.93
N ASP A 116 -4.60 7.45 1.58
CA ASP A 116 -5.44 8.34 2.39
C ASP A 116 -6.58 8.97 1.56
N ALA A 117 -6.30 9.38 0.31
CA ALA A 117 -7.32 9.87 -0.61
C ALA A 117 -8.38 8.80 -0.92
N GLN A 118 -7.95 7.55 -1.15
CA GLN A 118 -8.86 6.43 -1.39
C GLN A 118 -9.72 6.13 -0.15
N PHE A 119 -9.10 6.08 1.02
CA PHE A 119 -9.75 5.84 2.30
C PHE A 119 -10.75 6.95 2.66
N THR A 120 -10.39 8.21 2.39
CA THR A 120 -11.29 9.36 2.59
C THR A 120 -12.55 9.23 1.74
N LEU A 121 -12.42 8.86 0.47
CA LEU A 121 -13.59 8.65 -0.39
C LEU A 121 -14.41 7.44 0.07
N ARG A 122 -13.79 6.32 0.43
CA ARG A 122 -14.51 5.16 1.00
C ARG A 122 -15.25 5.53 2.29
N ALA A 123 -14.65 6.34 3.15
CA ALA A 123 -15.29 6.84 4.36
C ALA A 123 -16.50 7.71 4.01
N LEU A 124 -16.39 8.63 3.04
CA LEU A 124 -17.54 9.41 2.58
C LEU A 124 -18.70 8.54 2.12
N LEU A 125 -18.43 7.49 1.34
CA LEU A 125 -19.47 6.55 0.89
C LEU A 125 -20.18 5.89 2.08
N MET A 126 -19.46 5.58 3.15
CA MET A 126 -20.06 4.99 4.35
C MET A 126 -20.79 6.01 5.22
N ILE A 127 -20.32 7.26 5.26
CA ILE A 127 -21.05 8.37 5.88
C ILE A 127 -22.43 8.52 5.22
N ASP A 128 -22.47 8.52 3.88
CA ASP A 128 -23.71 8.61 3.09
C ASP A 128 -24.65 7.42 3.35
N VAL A 129 -24.11 6.20 3.37
CA VAL A 129 -24.87 4.99 3.76
C VAL A 129 -25.46 5.11 5.16
N SER A 130 -24.67 5.58 6.13
CA SER A 130 -25.13 5.74 7.52
C SER A 130 -26.18 6.83 7.65
N ASP A 131 -26.04 7.93 6.91
CA ASP A 131 -27.02 9.02 6.90
C ASP A 131 -28.37 8.54 6.36
N VAL A 132 -28.35 7.88 5.21
CA VAL A 132 -29.55 7.34 4.57
C VAL A 132 -30.27 6.31 5.43
N ARG A 133 -29.54 5.40 6.07
CA ARG A 133 -30.15 4.40 6.96
C ARG A 133 -30.77 5.00 8.22
N ARG A 134 -30.32 6.20 8.58
CA ARG A 134 -30.84 6.91 9.74
C ARG A 134 -32.08 7.72 9.38
N GLU A 135 -32.07 8.37 8.22
CA GLU A 135 -33.14 9.28 7.81
C GLU A 135 -34.26 8.59 7.03
N LEU A 136 -33.99 7.47 6.36
CA LEU A 136 -34.98 6.75 5.55
C LEU A 136 -35.29 5.38 6.15
N ASP A 137 -36.60 5.07 6.25
CA ASP A 137 -37.09 3.77 6.69
C ASP A 137 -36.69 2.64 5.72
N GLU A 138 -36.68 2.93 4.41
CA GLU A 138 -36.28 1.99 3.36
C GLU A 138 -35.03 2.49 2.64
N ALA A 139 -33.98 1.65 2.65
CA ALA A 139 -32.72 1.97 2.01
C ALA A 139 -32.87 1.92 0.46
N PRO A 140 -32.49 2.98 -0.26
CA PRO A 140 -32.41 2.98 -1.72
C PRO A 140 -31.52 1.86 -2.26
N VAL A 141 -31.81 1.41 -3.48
CA VAL A 141 -31.11 0.29 -4.15
C VAL A 141 -29.61 0.50 -4.34
N TRP A 142 -29.13 1.74 -4.30
CA TRP A 142 -27.70 2.06 -4.43
C TRP A 142 -26.93 1.91 -3.12
N VAL A 143 -27.59 1.88 -1.96
CA VAL A 143 -26.94 1.79 -0.64
C VAL A 143 -26.05 0.55 -0.54
N PRO A 144 -26.51 -0.67 -0.87
CA PRO A 144 -25.65 -1.85 -0.85
C PRO A 144 -24.45 -1.75 -1.81
N VAL A 145 -24.59 -1.03 -2.93
CA VAL A 145 -23.51 -0.82 -3.89
C VAL A 145 -22.42 0.07 -3.29
N LEU A 146 -22.79 1.16 -2.62
CA LEU A 146 -21.82 2.04 -1.95
C LEU A 146 -21.08 1.30 -0.83
N GLU A 147 -21.79 0.50 -0.04
CA GLU A 147 -21.17 -0.34 1.00
C GLU A 147 -20.17 -1.32 0.41
N ALA A 148 -20.56 -2.03 -0.65
CA ALA A 148 -19.70 -3.00 -1.30
C ALA A 148 -18.43 -2.34 -1.87
N VAL A 149 -18.55 -1.13 -2.43
CA VAL A 149 -17.41 -0.35 -2.93
C VAL A 149 -16.52 0.14 -1.80
N ALA A 150 -17.11 0.66 -0.73
CA ALA A 150 -16.37 1.21 0.41
C ALA A 150 -15.60 0.12 1.17
N ARG A 151 -16.22 -1.04 1.38
CA ARG A 151 -15.67 -2.19 2.10
C ARG A 151 -14.97 -3.21 1.20
N ALA A 152 -14.80 -2.90 -0.09
CA ALA A 152 -14.07 -3.77 -1.01
C ALA A 152 -12.67 -4.10 -0.47
N PRO A 153 -12.21 -5.35 -0.60
CA PRO A 153 -10.91 -5.76 -0.06
C PRO A 153 -9.77 -4.91 -0.62
N LEU A 154 -8.70 -4.81 0.17
CA LEU A 154 -7.50 -4.14 -0.30
C LEU A 154 -6.84 -4.94 -1.43
N PRO A 155 -6.24 -4.26 -2.41
CA PRO A 155 -5.33 -4.92 -3.34
C PRO A 155 -4.12 -5.50 -2.58
N PRO A 156 -3.41 -6.48 -3.17
CA PRO A 156 -2.22 -7.06 -2.55
C PRO A 156 -1.20 -5.97 -2.19
N MET A 157 -0.69 -6.04 -0.96
CA MET A 157 0.22 -5.03 -0.44
C MET A 157 1.54 -5.01 -1.23
N PRO A 158 2.07 -3.82 -1.57
CA PRO A 158 3.41 -3.72 -2.11
C PRO A 158 4.42 -4.30 -1.12
N LEU A 159 5.36 -5.07 -1.66
CA LEU A 159 6.42 -5.66 -0.85
C LEU A 159 7.38 -4.59 -0.34
N LYS A 160 7.70 -4.69 0.96
CA LYS A 160 8.78 -3.94 1.59
C LYS A 160 10.13 -4.32 0.98
N ARG A 161 11.10 -3.42 1.02
CA ARG A 161 12.45 -3.57 0.46
C ARG A 161 13.16 -4.79 1.03
N GLY A 162 13.02 -5.01 2.34
CA GLY A 162 13.55 -6.21 3.00
C GLY A 162 12.95 -7.51 2.42
N GLN A 163 11.64 -7.52 2.17
CA GLN A 163 10.95 -8.66 1.55
C GLN A 163 11.38 -8.86 0.09
N LYS A 164 11.50 -7.78 -0.70
CA LYS A 164 12.04 -7.81 -2.07
C LYS A 164 13.46 -8.38 -2.10
N ALA A 165 14.32 -7.93 -1.19
CA ALA A 165 15.69 -8.40 -1.09
C ALA A 165 15.77 -9.88 -0.68
N ALA A 166 14.93 -10.32 0.26
CA ALA A 166 14.84 -11.72 0.67
C ALA A 166 14.36 -12.62 -0.49
N MET A 167 13.33 -12.21 -1.24
CA MET A 167 12.89 -12.94 -2.42
C MET A 167 13.98 -13.04 -3.48
N LYS A 168 14.65 -11.94 -3.81
CA LYS A 168 15.77 -11.97 -4.76
C LYS A 168 16.92 -12.88 -4.31
N ARG A 169 17.21 -12.94 -3.00
CA ARG A 169 18.20 -13.88 -2.44
C ARG A 169 17.74 -15.34 -2.57
N ARG A 170 16.46 -15.61 -2.34
CA ARG A 170 15.87 -16.94 -2.50
C ARG A 170 15.90 -17.39 -3.97
N GLU A 171 15.50 -16.53 -4.89
CA GLU A 171 15.55 -16.77 -6.34
C GLU A 171 16.98 -17.07 -6.81
N LYS A 172 17.96 -16.25 -6.40
CA LYS A 172 19.38 -16.51 -6.71
C LYS A 172 19.85 -17.86 -6.17
N ARG A 173 19.43 -18.24 -4.96
CA ARG A 173 19.80 -19.53 -4.35
C ARG A 173 19.17 -20.70 -5.10
N LEU A 174 17.92 -20.58 -5.55
CA LEU A 174 17.26 -21.60 -6.36
C LEU A 174 17.93 -21.74 -7.73
N ALA A 175 18.23 -20.62 -8.39
CA ALA A 175 18.95 -20.62 -9.67
C ALA A 175 20.35 -21.27 -9.55
N ALA A 176 21.10 -21.00 -8.48
CA ALA A 176 22.40 -21.63 -8.24
C ALA A 176 22.28 -23.15 -8.00
N ILE A 177 21.22 -23.60 -7.32
CA ILE A 177 20.93 -25.02 -7.13
C ILE A 177 20.57 -25.69 -8.47
N GLU A 178 19.74 -25.05 -9.29
CA GLU A 178 19.35 -25.55 -10.62
C GLU A 178 20.53 -25.59 -11.61
N GLN A 179 21.47 -24.66 -11.49
CA GLN A 179 22.71 -24.63 -12.30
C GLN A 179 23.79 -25.61 -11.80
N GLY A 180 23.50 -26.44 -10.80
CA GLY A 180 24.43 -27.47 -10.32
C GLY A 180 25.59 -26.93 -9.46
N GLU A 181 25.56 -25.66 -9.04
CA GLU A 181 26.50 -25.12 -8.06
C GLU A 181 26.17 -25.69 -6.67
N MET A 182 26.65 -26.90 -6.39
CA MET A 182 26.64 -27.44 -5.03
C MET A 182 27.47 -26.54 -4.12
N LEU A 183 26.79 -25.94 -3.13
CA LEU A 183 27.41 -25.27 -1.97
C LEU A 183 28.61 -26.08 -1.43
N PRO A 184 29.73 -25.43 -1.04
CA PRO A 184 30.97 -26.10 -0.62
C PRO A 184 30.81 -27.05 0.58
N LEU A 185 29.70 -26.96 1.32
CA LEU A 185 29.42 -27.74 2.52
C LEU A 185 29.29 -29.24 2.26
N LYS A 186 28.93 -29.69 1.04
CA LYS A 186 28.87 -31.13 0.73
C LYS A 186 30.23 -31.77 0.38
N ARG A 187 31.26 -30.98 0.01
CA ARG A 187 32.61 -31.53 -0.27
C ARG A 187 33.33 -32.01 0.99
N ALA A 188 33.08 -31.38 2.14
CA ALA A 188 33.72 -31.75 3.40
C ALA A 188 33.23 -33.11 3.97
N MET A 189 32.03 -33.54 3.61
CA MET A 189 31.47 -34.81 4.09
C MET A 189 31.89 -36.01 3.22
N VAL A 190 32.06 -35.81 1.91
CA VAL A 190 32.54 -36.87 1.01
C VAL A 190 34.03 -37.19 1.24
N LEU A 191 34.86 -36.20 1.56
CA LEU A 191 36.29 -36.39 1.81
C LEU A 191 36.63 -37.03 3.19
N ARG A 192 35.69 -37.08 4.14
CA ARG A 192 35.88 -37.80 5.41
C ARG A 192 35.50 -39.27 5.33
N SER A 193 34.70 -39.68 4.34
CA SER A 193 34.28 -41.09 4.19
C SER A 193 35.30 -41.95 3.46
N THR A 194 36.26 -41.37 2.74
CA THR A 194 37.21 -42.12 1.89
C THR A 194 38.57 -42.35 2.53
N ARG A 195 38.77 -42.04 3.83
CA ARG A 195 40.07 -42.16 4.50
C ARG A 195 40.19 -43.33 5.49
N SER A 196 39.28 -44.31 5.43
CA SER A 196 39.25 -45.43 6.40
C SER A 196 39.24 -46.83 5.77
N ARG A 197 39.77 -46.97 4.56
CA ARG A 197 40.11 -48.26 3.97
C ARG A 197 41.44 -48.06 3.25
N ASP A 198 42.51 -48.57 3.86
CA ASP A 198 43.76 -48.98 3.21
C ASP A 198 44.85 -49.11 4.29
N ILE A 199 44.73 -50.12 5.16
CA ILE A 199 45.90 -50.84 5.70
C ILE A 199 45.44 -52.28 5.90
N ILE A 200 45.92 -53.19 5.04
CA ILE A 200 46.56 -54.47 5.38
C ILE A 200 46.85 -55.20 4.06
N SER A 201 48.13 -55.42 3.81
CA SER A 201 48.69 -56.40 2.86
C SER A 201 50.14 -56.69 3.30
N PRO A 202 50.81 -57.75 2.80
CA PRO A 202 50.59 -59.18 3.05
C PRO A 202 51.91 -59.91 3.40
N LEU A 203 51.90 -61.25 3.38
CA LEU A 203 53.03 -62.24 3.39
C LEU A 203 53.54 -62.63 4.80
N GLU A 204 53.46 -63.88 5.29
CA GLU A 204 53.83 -65.24 4.83
C GLU A 204 55.14 -65.75 5.47
N PHE A 205 55.13 -67.04 5.87
CA PHE A 205 56.22 -67.95 6.33
C PHE A 205 56.83 -67.69 7.73
N SER A 206 57.20 -68.66 8.60
CA SER A 206 57.38 -70.12 8.52
C SER A 206 57.32 -70.77 9.92
N SER A 207 57.05 -72.08 9.92
CA SER A 207 57.17 -73.15 10.94
C SER A 207 58.21 -73.02 12.08
N LEU A 208 57.82 -73.46 13.29
CA LEU A 208 58.15 -74.77 13.90
C LEU A 208 57.27 -75.02 15.14
#